data_AF-A0A8K0I388-F1
#
_entry.id   AF-A0A8K0I388-F1
#
_cell.length_a   1.000
_cell.length_b   1.000
_cell.length_c   1.000
_cell.angle_alpha   90.00
_cell.angle_beta   90.00
_cell.angle_gamma   90.00
#
_symmetry.space_group_name_H-M   'P 1'
#
loop_
_entity.id
_entity.type
_entity.pdbx_description
1 polymer ?
#
loop_
_entity_poly.entity_id
_entity_poly.type
_entity_poly.pdbx_seq_one_letter_code
_entity_poly.pdbx_strand_id
1 'polypeptide(L)'
;MAEPQASGLQQVRKSLAYQRMKEANRDVFEPKTIYFATYADPKESIDWLNCLPLKAAIVYHAITGKLVNRQTRPEAEKLLVAIAKECKSLIKREEAKRTSDDSSQVENIPPAETAAGNSDDLRAEDYAQEVDGVFLVVGFLSELKKVTEKWNREEADDHYLSTHSQEIVKDIIKIENQLFLKDIKDIVDNVEDVINANETVKDLLKVKYKLSFEKHDFHGIIGRFCWYYSPFHSTRAKALGTDVVEKEKLENLLQCLHFSLKRSKPNEEASEQVWRSPSARQLKRSGVRFEASPEATIDVEFSEPKLRMPALVYDFKLETVVGNLLAWECLPKEDQKPVTRYFQFMNELVCDLGDVRMMKKFGLIKGTWKNLQEVFDLVKRTDGPASYLSPYVALDKAVRKVWEYHDKQMKKFLKRHQPAAVLLLSSVAAASVIAAFIYKRKSRKG
;
A
#
# COMPACT_ATOMS: atom_id res chain seq x y z
N MET A 1 1.85 33.02 -19.52
CA MET A 1 1.75 32.58 -18.11
C MET A 1 1.49 31.09 -18.14
N ALA A 2 2.43 30.27 -17.67
CA ALA A 2 2.16 28.84 -17.52
C ALA A 2 1.16 28.66 -16.37
N GLU A 3 0.06 27.94 -16.60
CA GLU A 3 -0.84 27.53 -15.53
C GLU A 3 -0.02 26.78 -14.46
N PRO A 4 -0.25 27.03 -13.15
CA PRO A 4 0.41 26.26 -12.11
C PRO A 4 0.09 24.77 -12.33
N GLN A 5 1.12 23.95 -12.46
CA GLN A 5 0.95 22.52 -12.65
C GLN A 5 0.14 21.97 -11.47
N ALA A 6 -1.07 21.48 -11.74
CA ALA A 6 -1.90 20.83 -10.73
C ALA A 6 -1.10 19.71 -10.05
N SER A 7 -1.22 19.58 -8.72
CA SER A 7 -0.54 18.54 -7.94
C SER A 7 -0.86 17.14 -8.49
N GLY A 8 0.01 16.15 -8.23
CA GLY A 8 -0.21 14.78 -8.72
C GLY A 8 -1.60 14.26 -8.37
N LEU A 9 -2.08 14.54 -7.15
CA LEU A 9 -3.41 14.18 -6.65
C LEU A 9 -4.56 14.84 -7.41
N GLN A 10 -4.44 16.12 -7.77
CA GLN A 10 -5.49 16.81 -8.55
C GLN A 10 -5.59 16.26 -9.97
N GLN A 11 -4.47 15.82 -10.55
CA GLN A 11 -4.45 15.18 -11.87
C GLN A 11 -5.10 13.79 -11.83
N VAL A 12 -4.90 13.01 -10.75
CA VAL A 12 -5.61 11.73 -10.56
C VAL A 12 -7.11 11.91 -10.66
N ARG A 13 -7.66 12.83 -9.87
CA ARG A 13 -9.10 13.02 -9.76
C ARG A 13 -9.75 13.39 -11.08
N LYS A 14 -9.02 14.10 -11.95
CA LYS A 14 -9.51 14.51 -13.27
C LYS A 14 -9.25 13.46 -14.37
N SER A 15 -8.49 12.40 -14.08
CA SER A 15 -8.14 11.37 -15.06
C SER A 15 -9.34 10.48 -15.40
N LEU A 16 -9.64 10.36 -16.69
CA LEU A 16 -10.69 9.46 -17.18
C LEU A 16 -10.44 7.99 -16.82
N ALA A 17 -9.16 7.59 -16.78
CA ALA A 17 -8.79 6.23 -16.38
C ALA A 17 -9.19 5.94 -14.93
N TYR A 18 -8.90 6.90 -14.04
CA TYR A 18 -9.27 6.80 -12.63
C TYR A 18 -10.80 6.80 -12.44
N GLN A 19 -11.54 7.67 -13.14
CA GLN A 19 -12.99 7.70 -13.07
C GLN A 19 -13.63 6.36 -13.47
N ARG A 20 -13.13 5.72 -14.54
CA ARG A 20 -13.58 4.38 -14.95
C ARG A 20 -13.27 3.30 -13.90
N MET A 21 -12.08 3.35 -13.29
CA MET A 21 -11.71 2.42 -12.21
C MET A 21 -12.63 2.58 -10.99
N LYS A 22 -12.90 3.84 -10.62
CA LYS A 22 -13.81 4.21 -9.52
C LYS A 22 -15.23 3.71 -9.78
N GLU A 23 -15.77 3.96 -10.97
CA GLU A 23 -17.10 3.48 -11.38
C GLU A 23 -17.23 1.95 -11.34
N ALA A 24 -16.20 1.23 -11.82
CA ALA A 24 -16.20 -0.23 -11.84
C ALA A 24 -16.02 -0.87 -10.46
N ASN A 25 -15.42 -0.17 -9.50
CA ASN A 25 -15.08 -0.72 -8.17
C ASN A 25 -15.36 0.30 -7.04
N ARG A 26 -16.60 0.80 -6.95
CA ARG A 26 -16.96 1.85 -5.99
C ARG A 26 -16.53 1.53 -4.55
N ASP A 27 -16.71 0.30 -4.07
CA ASP A 27 -16.33 -0.09 -2.70
C ASP A 27 -14.83 0.04 -2.39
N VAL A 28 -13.97 0.05 -3.41
CA VAL A 28 -12.51 0.17 -3.28
C VAL A 28 -12.09 1.63 -3.16
N PHE A 29 -12.77 2.52 -3.90
CA PHE A 29 -12.38 3.92 -4.07
C PHE A 29 -13.26 4.88 -3.27
N GLU A 30 -14.56 4.63 -3.20
CA GLU A 30 -15.50 5.46 -2.45
C GLU A 30 -15.51 5.05 -0.98
N PRO A 31 -15.31 6.00 -0.05
CA PRO A 31 -15.54 5.74 1.36
C PRO A 31 -17.00 5.44 1.64
N LYS A 32 -17.25 4.42 2.47
CA LYS A 32 -18.56 4.29 3.13
C LYS A 32 -18.82 5.44 4.10
N THR A 33 -17.74 6.06 4.58
CA THR A 33 -17.75 7.11 5.59
C THR A 33 -16.54 8.01 5.33
N ILE A 34 -16.77 9.30 5.08
CA ILE A 34 -15.72 10.25 4.70
C ILE A 34 -14.98 10.70 5.96
N TYR A 35 -13.77 10.19 6.21
CA TYR A 35 -12.95 10.67 7.31
C TYR A 35 -12.07 11.85 6.91
N PHE A 36 -11.73 12.03 5.64
CA PHE A 36 -10.83 13.11 5.21
C PHE A 36 -11.53 14.14 4.31
N ALA A 37 -11.32 15.42 4.64
CA ALA A 37 -11.83 16.62 3.99
C ALA A 37 -11.41 16.74 2.54
N THR A 38 -10.34 16.04 2.14
CA THR A 38 -9.83 16.13 0.78
C THR A 38 -10.77 15.47 -0.23
N TYR A 39 -11.77 14.69 0.20
CA TYR A 39 -12.75 14.03 -0.68
C TYR A 39 -13.79 15.00 -1.27
N ALA A 40 -14.29 15.97 -0.50
CA ALA A 40 -15.36 16.91 -0.87
C ALA A 40 -15.21 18.22 -0.08
N ASP A 41 -15.86 19.32 -0.51
CA ASP A 41 -15.88 20.55 0.31
C ASP A 41 -16.41 20.21 1.71
N PRO A 42 -15.62 20.40 2.79
CA PRO A 42 -16.04 20.06 4.15
C PRO A 42 -17.31 20.78 4.58
N LYS A 43 -17.58 21.97 4.02
CA LYS A 43 -18.79 22.75 4.29
C LYS A 43 -20.04 22.11 3.68
N GLU A 44 -19.86 21.30 2.65
CA GLU A 44 -20.93 20.60 1.93
C GLU A 44 -20.96 19.09 2.28
N SER A 45 -19.94 18.59 2.97
CA SER A 45 -19.78 17.17 3.31
C SER A 45 -20.41 16.82 4.67
N ILE A 46 -21.67 16.38 4.63
CA ILE A 46 -22.39 15.84 5.80
C ILE A 46 -21.61 14.67 6.44
N ASP A 47 -21.02 13.79 5.62
CA ASP A 47 -20.30 12.62 6.12
C ASP A 47 -19.02 12.98 6.86
N TRP A 48 -18.25 13.98 6.39
CA TRP A 48 -17.06 14.45 7.10
C TRP A 48 -17.42 15.04 8.47
N LEU A 49 -18.47 15.87 8.52
CA LEU A 49 -18.99 16.43 9.77
C LEU A 49 -19.44 15.34 10.74
N ASN A 50 -20.11 14.30 10.24
CA ASN A 50 -20.52 13.14 11.05
C ASN A 50 -19.33 12.36 11.63
N CYS A 51 -18.14 12.49 11.04
CA CYS A 51 -16.91 11.85 11.53
C CYS A 51 -16.13 12.67 12.56
N LEU A 52 -16.37 13.97 12.64
CA LEU A 52 -15.68 14.87 13.59
C LEU A 52 -15.73 14.35 15.04
N PRO A 53 -16.86 13.84 15.57
CA PRO A 53 -16.93 13.33 16.94
C PRO A 53 -16.00 12.14 17.19
N LEU A 54 -15.84 11.27 16.19
CA LEU A 54 -14.96 10.10 16.30
C LEU A 54 -13.49 10.54 16.33
N LYS A 55 -13.10 11.46 15.44
CA LYS A 55 -11.75 12.04 15.43
C LYS A 55 -11.44 12.71 16.76
N ALA A 56 -12.38 13.51 17.25
CA ALA A 56 -12.28 14.20 18.52
C ALA A 56 -12.13 13.22 19.68
N ALA A 57 -12.90 12.13 19.70
CA ALA A 57 -12.79 11.10 20.73
C ALA A 57 -11.43 10.40 20.72
N ILE A 58 -10.91 10.05 19.54
CA ILE A 58 -9.61 9.39 19.39
C ILE A 58 -8.48 10.33 19.83
N VAL A 59 -8.49 11.59 19.38
CA VAL A 59 -7.48 12.59 19.76
C VAL A 59 -7.57 12.92 21.25
N TYR A 60 -8.77 13.11 21.80
CA TYR A 60 -8.96 13.36 23.22
C TYR A 60 -8.44 12.20 24.07
N HIS A 61 -8.71 10.96 23.66
CA HIS A 61 -8.17 9.78 24.34
C HIS A 61 -6.65 9.71 24.25
N ALA A 62 -6.06 9.99 23.08
CA ALA A 62 -4.61 10.01 22.90
C ALA A 62 -3.92 11.06 23.78
N ILE A 63 -4.54 12.23 23.97
CA ILE A 63 -4.00 13.31 24.81
C ILE A 63 -4.21 13.05 26.30
N THR A 64 -5.42 12.65 26.69
CA THR A 64 -5.84 12.63 28.11
C THR A 64 -5.81 11.26 28.76
N GLY A 65 -5.74 10.18 27.96
CA GLY A 65 -5.96 8.80 28.41
C GLY A 65 -7.41 8.48 28.78
N LYS A 66 -8.34 9.43 28.69
CA LYS A 66 -9.76 9.27 29.09
C LYS A 66 -10.62 8.92 27.88
N LEU A 67 -11.64 8.09 28.10
CA LEU A 67 -12.65 7.80 27.07
C LEU A 67 -13.68 8.93 27.02
N VAL A 68 -14.16 9.24 25.82
CA VAL A 68 -15.19 10.25 25.60
C VAL A 68 -16.57 9.64 25.82
N ASN A 69 -17.43 10.34 26.56
CA ASN A 69 -18.82 10.00 26.78
C ASN A 69 -19.73 11.14 26.26
N ARG A 70 -21.05 11.02 26.41
CA ARG A 70 -22.00 12.04 25.91
C ARG A 70 -21.76 13.44 26.48
N GLN A 71 -21.26 13.55 27.72
CA GLN A 71 -21.02 14.84 28.38
C GLN A 71 -19.68 15.46 27.98
N THR A 72 -18.65 14.64 27.78
CA THR A 72 -17.30 15.11 27.39
C THR A 72 -17.11 15.23 25.89
N ARG A 73 -18.06 14.76 25.08
CA ARG A 73 -18.00 14.86 23.61
C ARG A 73 -17.88 16.30 23.09
N PRO A 74 -18.71 17.28 23.52
CA PRO A 74 -18.57 18.66 23.06
C PRO A 74 -17.22 19.28 23.43
N GLU A 75 -16.68 18.92 24.59
CA GLU A 75 -15.34 19.35 25.03
C GLU A 75 -14.25 18.77 24.13
N ALA A 76 -14.33 17.47 23.80
CA ALA A 76 -13.39 16.82 22.89
C ALA A 76 -13.42 17.44 21.49
N GLU A 77 -14.60 17.71 20.94
CA GLU A 77 -14.76 18.35 19.63
C GLU A 77 -14.18 19.77 19.62
N LYS A 78 -14.50 20.58 20.65
CA LYS A 78 -13.92 21.93 20.83
C LYS A 78 -12.40 21.89 20.95
N LEU A 79 -11.87 20.93 21.72
CA LEU A 79 -10.43 20.78 21.90
C LEU A 79 -9.73 20.46 20.58
N LEU A 80 -10.25 19.51 19.80
CA LEU A 80 -9.69 19.16 18.49
C LEU A 80 -9.65 20.37 17.54
N VAL A 81 -10.76 21.11 17.43
CA VAL A 81 -10.84 22.29 16.56
C VAL A 81 -9.90 23.40 17.05
N ALA A 82 -9.80 23.61 18.37
CA ALA A 82 -8.87 24.59 18.95
C ALA A 82 -7.41 24.26 18.63
N ILE A 83 -7.00 22.98 18.78
CA ILE A 83 -5.64 22.54 18.41
C ILE A 83 -5.39 22.76 16.92
N ALA A 84 -6.34 22.36 16.06
CA ALA A 84 -6.22 22.54 14.60
C ALA A 84 -6.06 24.01 14.19
N LYS A 85 -6.85 24.91 14.80
CA LYS A 85 -6.76 26.36 14.57
C LYS A 85 -5.39 26.93 14.97
N GLU A 86 -4.87 26.54 16.12
CA GLU A 86 -3.58 27.03 16.59
C GLU A 86 -2.44 26.50 15.72
N CYS A 87 -2.47 25.21 15.34
CA CYS A 87 -1.53 24.65 14.36
C CYS A 87 -1.54 25.46 13.06
N LYS A 88 -2.71 25.73 12.47
CA LYS A 88 -2.84 26.57 11.26
C LYS A 88 -2.21 27.94 11.42
N SER A 89 -2.41 28.56 12.59
CA SER A 89 -1.92 29.90 12.88
C SER A 89 -0.40 29.93 13.01
N LEU A 90 0.20 28.92 13.65
CA LEU A 90 1.65 28.79 13.76
C LEU A 90 2.31 28.54 12.40
N ILE A 91 1.76 27.62 11.61
CA ILE A 91 2.28 27.30 10.28
C ILE A 91 2.33 28.56 9.40
N LYS A 92 1.24 29.35 9.36
CA LYS A 92 1.22 30.63 8.62
C LYS A 92 2.27 31.62 9.10
N ARG A 93 2.55 31.69 10.41
CA ARG A 93 3.59 32.57 10.97
C ARG A 93 4.99 32.12 10.60
N GLU A 94 5.25 30.81 10.60
CA GLU A 94 6.54 30.26 10.20
C GLU A 94 6.81 30.44 8.72
N GLU A 95 5.79 30.26 7.87
CA GLU A 95 5.89 30.53 6.43
C GLU A 95 6.19 32.01 6.15
N ALA A 96 5.52 32.93 6.85
CA ALA A 96 5.77 34.37 6.73
C ALA A 96 7.19 34.78 7.17
N LYS A 97 7.75 34.10 8.18
CA LYS A 97 9.14 34.33 8.62
C LYS A 97 10.16 33.82 7.61
N ARG A 98 9.90 32.66 6.98
CA ARG A 98 10.78 32.09 5.96
C ARG A 98 10.81 32.92 4.67
N THR A 99 9.70 33.57 4.31
CA THR A 99 9.66 34.49 3.16
C THR A 99 10.27 35.86 3.45
N SER A 100 10.28 36.32 4.70
CA SER A 100 10.96 37.56 5.10
C SER A 100 12.49 37.42 5.23
N ASP A 101 13.01 36.23 5.54
CA ASP A 101 14.47 36.01 5.66
C ASP A 101 15.19 35.92 4.28
N ASP A 102 14.45 35.74 3.18
CA ASP A 102 14.98 35.72 1.80
C ASP A 102 14.81 37.06 1.07
N SER A 103 14.23 38.06 1.74
CA SER A 103 14.11 39.43 1.23
C SER A 103 14.59 40.43 2.27
N SER A 104 15.79 40.95 2.08
CA SER A 104 16.30 42.09 2.82
C SER A 104 15.53 43.36 2.46
N GLN A 105 14.30 43.52 2.95
CA GLN A 105 13.66 44.80 3.18
C GLN A 105 12.83 44.74 4.47
N VAL A 106 13.28 45.52 5.45
CA VAL A 106 12.58 45.80 6.70
C VAL A 106 11.35 46.64 6.36
N GLU A 107 10.18 46.01 6.30
CA GLU A 107 8.90 46.71 6.46
C GLU A 107 8.28 46.33 7.81
N ASN A 108 7.99 47.37 8.59
CA ASN A 108 7.38 47.29 9.91
C ASN A 108 6.03 46.56 9.83
N ILE A 109 5.97 45.34 10.34
CA ILE A 109 4.72 44.64 10.63
C ILE A 109 4.07 45.36 11.82
N PRO A 110 2.84 45.90 11.71
CA PRO A 110 2.15 46.50 12.85
C PRO A 110 1.87 45.45 13.92
N PRO A 111 1.88 45.81 15.22
CA PRO A 111 1.45 44.90 16.26
C PRO A 111 -0.03 44.57 16.05
N ALA A 112 -0.34 43.29 16.27
CA ALA A 112 -1.64 42.65 16.10
C ALA A 112 -2.81 43.63 16.25
N GLU A 113 -3.60 43.78 15.18
CA GLU A 113 -5.00 44.08 15.36
C GLU A 113 -5.57 42.97 16.25
N THR A 114 -5.80 43.31 17.51
CA THR A 114 -6.81 42.70 18.37
C THR A 114 -8.13 42.82 17.62
N ALA A 115 -8.38 41.91 16.70
CA ALA A 115 -9.71 41.57 16.27
C ALA A 115 -10.38 40.93 17.47
N ALA A 116 -10.96 41.78 18.32
CA ALA A 116 -12.10 41.45 19.14
C ALA A 116 -13.27 41.13 18.20
N GLY A 117 -13.15 40.01 17.47
CA GLY A 117 -14.24 39.33 16.82
C GLY A 117 -14.81 38.35 17.82
N ASN A 118 -16.11 38.45 18.07
CA ASN A 118 -16.87 37.63 19.01
C ASN A 118 -16.42 36.16 19.05
N SER A 119 -16.31 35.63 20.26
CA SER A 119 -15.81 34.30 20.61
C SER A 119 -16.72 33.13 20.24
N ASP A 120 -17.54 33.18 19.18
CA ASP A 120 -18.72 32.29 19.15
C ASP A 120 -19.05 31.55 17.85
N ASP A 121 -18.10 31.35 16.92
CA ASP A 121 -18.29 30.26 15.94
C ASP A 121 -16.98 29.67 15.39
N LEU A 122 -16.33 28.81 16.19
CA LEU A 122 -15.23 27.97 15.72
C LEU A 122 -15.78 26.82 14.89
N ARG A 123 -16.05 27.07 13.61
CA ARG A 123 -16.53 26.06 12.68
C ARG A 123 -15.39 25.12 12.28
N ALA A 124 -15.58 23.82 12.50
CA ALA A 124 -14.56 22.80 12.23
C ALA A 124 -14.15 22.77 10.75
N GLU A 125 -15.08 23.09 9.86
CA GLU A 125 -14.92 23.09 8.40
C GLU A 125 -13.87 24.11 7.92
N ASP A 126 -13.68 25.22 8.66
CA ASP A 126 -12.68 26.24 8.33
C ASP A 126 -11.23 25.77 8.61
N TYR A 127 -11.10 24.68 9.37
CA TYR A 127 -9.84 24.06 9.78
C TYR A 127 -9.76 22.59 9.38
N ALA A 128 -10.54 22.16 8.39
CA ALA A 128 -10.76 20.74 8.12
C ALA A 128 -9.48 19.95 7.80
N GLN A 129 -8.56 20.52 7.02
CA GLN A 129 -7.27 19.89 6.71
C GLN A 129 -6.39 19.76 7.97
N GLU A 130 -6.36 20.79 8.82
CA GLU A 130 -5.60 20.75 10.07
C GLU A 130 -6.23 19.80 11.09
N VAL A 131 -7.57 19.72 11.14
CA VAL A 131 -8.31 18.73 11.93
C VAL A 131 -7.93 17.32 11.50
N ASP A 132 -7.90 17.05 10.20
CA ASP A 132 -7.50 15.75 9.65
C ASP A 132 -6.02 15.44 9.91
N GLY A 133 -5.14 16.44 9.80
CA GLY A 133 -3.73 16.33 10.10
C GLY A 133 -3.47 16.00 11.57
N VAL A 134 -4.14 16.71 12.49
CA VAL A 134 -4.07 16.42 13.94
C VAL A 134 -4.61 15.02 14.23
N PHE A 135 -5.75 14.64 13.65
CA PHE A 135 -6.30 13.30 13.78
C PHE A 135 -5.33 12.21 13.28
N LEU A 136 -4.70 12.42 12.12
CA LEU A 136 -3.73 11.50 11.55
C LEU A 136 -2.49 11.38 12.45
N VAL A 137 -1.92 12.48 12.94
CA VAL A 137 -0.67 12.48 13.71
C VAL A 137 -0.88 12.00 15.16
N VAL A 138 -1.82 12.62 15.88
CA VAL A 138 -2.05 12.38 17.31
C VAL A 138 -2.89 11.14 17.54
N GLY A 139 -3.85 10.87 16.66
CA GLY A 139 -4.67 9.67 16.72
C GLY A 139 -3.98 8.49 16.04
N PHE A 140 -4.04 8.46 14.71
CA PHE A 140 -3.76 7.26 13.93
C PHE A 140 -2.28 6.84 13.93
N LEU A 141 -1.34 7.73 13.57
CA LEU A 141 0.09 7.39 13.51
C LEU A 141 0.64 7.03 14.90
N SER A 142 0.14 7.72 15.92
CA SER A 142 0.50 7.43 17.30
C SER A 142 0.03 6.05 17.75
N GLU A 143 -1.18 5.64 17.36
CA GLU A 143 -1.72 4.30 17.58
C GLU A 143 -0.99 3.25 16.74
N LEU A 144 -0.76 3.52 15.46
CA LEU A 144 -0.03 2.65 14.54
C LEU A 144 1.33 2.27 15.11
N LYS A 145 2.06 3.24 15.68
CA LYS A 145 3.34 2.98 16.38
C LYS A 145 3.20 1.96 17.49
N LYS A 146 2.16 2.09 18.34
CA LYS A 146 1.90 1.19 19.46
C LYS A 146 1.53 -0.21 18.99
N VAL A 147 0.54 -0.33 18.09
CA VAL A 147 0.00 -1.64 17.67
C VAL A 147 0.98 -2.44 16.80
N THR A 148 1.92 -1.76 16.15
CA THR A 148 2.97 -2.41 15.35
C THR A 148 4.32 -2.48 16.07
N GLU A 149 4.41 -2.16 17.36
CA GLU A 149 5.68 -2.15 18.12
C GLU A 149 6.45 -3.48 18.00
N LYS A 150 5.73 -4.60 18.03
CA LYS A 150 6.28 -5.96 17.88
C LYS A 150 6.53 -6.39 16.44
N TRP A 151 6.23 -5.56 15.45
CA TRP A 151 6.29 -5.92 14.02
C TRP A 151 5.44 -7.13 13.65
N ASN A 152 4.31 -7.31 14.36
CA ASN A 152 3.33 -8.36 14.06
C ASN A 152 2.11 -7.74 13.37
N ARG A 153 1.96 -8.02 12.08
CA ARG A 153 0.86 -7.48 11.27
C ARG A 153 -0.49 -8.09 11.64
N GLU A 154 -0.54 -9.37 11.99
CA GLU A 154 -1.78 -10.05 12.37
C GLU A 154 -2.32 -9.47 13.69
N GLU A 155 -1.47 -9.25 14.70
CA GLU A 155 -1.86 -8.57 15.95
C GLU A 155 -2.37 -7.14 15.69
N ALA A 156 -1.73 -6.39 14.79
CA ALA A 156 -2.18 -5.05 14.43
C ALA A 156 -3.53 -5.07 13.69
N ASP A 157 -3.74 -6.02 12.77
CA ASP A 157 -4.99 -6.18 12.05
C ASP A 157 -6.13 -6.60 13.00
N ASP A 158 -5.88 -7.53 13.93
CA ASP A 158 -6.83 -7.94 14.97
C ASP A 158 -7.21 -6.78 15.87
N HIS A 159 -6.25 -5.92 16.25
CA HIS A 159 -6.51 -4.70 17.02
C HIS A 159 -7.52 -3.81 16.29
N TYR A 160 -7.24 -3.41 15.04
CA TYR A 160 -8.12 -2.51 14.29
C TYR A 160 -9.49 -3.11 13.97
N LEU A 161 -9.58 -4.43 13.80
CA LEU A 161 -10.86 -5.12 13.64
C LEU A 161 -11.67 -5.11 14.96
N SER A 162 -11.02 -5.38 16.10
CA SER A 162 -11.68 -5.42 17.41
C SER A 162 -12.15 -4.03 17.89
N THR A 163 -11.39 -2.98 17.56
CA THR A 163 -11.76 -1.59 17.86
C THR A 163 -12.68 -0.97 16.81
N HIS A 164 -13.14 -1.75 15.83
CA HIS A 164 -14.01 -1.29 14.75
C HIS A 164 -13.43 -0.10 13.95
N SER A 165 -12.11 -0.06 13.82
CA SER A 165 -11.34 1.03 13.18
C SER A 165 -10.85 0.66 11.78
N GLN A 166 -11.28 -0.49 11.23
CA GLN A 166 -10.90 -0.96 9.90
C GLN A 166 -11.28 -0.01 8.76
N GLU A 167 -12.38 0.74 8.90
CA GLU A 167 -12.79 1.70 7.88
C GLU A 167 -11.85 2.92 7.87
N ILE A 168 -11.38 3.38 9.04
CA ILE A 168 -10.34 4.42 9.13
C ILE A 168 -9.05 3.96 8.43
N VAL A 169 -8.62 2.72 8.71
CA VAL A 169 -7.42 2.13 8.10
C VAL A 169 -7.54 2.14 6.57
N LYS A 170 -8.69 1.73 6.02
CA LYS A 170 -8.94 1.75 4.58
C LYS A 170 -9.00 3.17 4.02
N ASP A 171 -9.55 4.12 4.77
CA ASP A 171 -9.77 5.48 4.28
C ASP A 171 -8.46 6.25 4.07
N ILE A 172 -7.50 6.08 4.98
CA ILE A 172 -6.22 6.81 4.97
C ILE A 172 -5.38 6.55 3.70
N ILE A 173 -5.47 5.37 3.10
CA ILE A 173 -4.66 5.03 1.91
C ILE A 173 -5.33 5.42 0.58
N LYS A 174 -6.59 5.89 0.63
CA LYS A 174 -7.31 6.26 -0.59
C LYS A 174 -6.68 7.49 -1.23
N ILE A 175 -6.59 7.47 -2.55
CA ILE A 175 -5.94 8.51 -3.33
C ILE A 175 -6.66 9.87 -3.19
N GLU A 176 -7.97 9.87 -2.93
CA GLU A 176 -8.74 11.09 -2.67
C GLU A 176 -8.57 11.62 -1.24
N ASN A 177 -8.03 10.82 -0.32
CA ASN A 177 -7.92 11.13 1.11
C ASN A 177 -6.48 11.48 1.56
N GLN A 178 -5.58 11.66 0.60
CA GLN A 178 -4.18 11.95 0.89
C GLN A 178 -3.98 13.41 1.35
N LEU A 179 -3.40 13.58 2.53
CA LEU A 179 -2.80 14.84 2.99
C LEU A 179 -1.38 14.99 2.43
N PHE A 180 -0.92 16.23 2.26
CA PHE A 180 0.48 16.45 1.87
C PHE A 180 1.43 16.13 3.02
N LEU A 181 2.58 15.52 2.73
CA LEU A 181 3.59 15.21 3.74
C LEU A 181 4.12 16.47 4.43
N LYS A 182 4.18 17.60 3.70
CA LYS A 182 4.54 18.89 4.28
C LYS A 182 3.57 19.27 5.41
N ASP A 183 2.27 19.23 5.13
CA ASP A 183 1.24 19.56 6.12
C ASP A 183 1.30 18.60 7.32
N ILE A 184 1.49 17.30 7.08
CA ILE A 184 1.65 16.30 8.16
C ILE A 184 2.89 16.63 8.99
N LYS A 185 4.01 16.95 8.36
CA LYS A 185 5.26 17.31 9.03
C LYS A 185 5.12 18.58 9.85
N ASP A 186 4.47 19.60 9.30
CA ASP A 186 4.22 20.86 9.98
C ASP A 186 3.37 20.65 11.26
N ILE A 187 2.39 19.73 11.21
CA ILE A 187 1.66 19.30 12.42
C ILE A 187 2.59 18.58 13.40
N VAL A 188 3.40 17.61 12.96
CA VAL A 188 4.35 16.88 13.84
C VAL A 188 5.30 17.85 14.56
N ASP A 189 5.79 18.87 13.85
CA ASP A 189 6.74 19.84 14.39
C ASP A 189 6.12 20.77 15.45
N ASN A 190 4.81 20.98 15.45
CA ASN A 190 4.14 22.01 16.26
C ASN A 190 3.12 21.47 17.29
N VAL A 191 2.56 20.27 17.07
CA VAL A 191 1.36 19.81 17.80
C VAL A 191 1.58 19.62 19.30
N GLU A 192 2.77 19.18 19.73
CA GLU A 192 3.08 19.04 21.16
C GLU A 192 3.07 20.38 21.88
N ASP A 193 3.66 21.41 21.26
CA ASP A 193 3.75 22.75 21.82
C ASP A 193 2.36 23.40 21.90
N VAL A 194 1.55 23.22 20.85
CA VAL A 194 0.14 23.66 20.82
C VAL A 194 -0.69 22.99 21.91
N ILE A 195 -0.61 21.66 22.03
CA ILE A 195 -1.37 20.91 23.04
C ILE A 195 -0.97 21.34 24.46
N ASN A 196 0.33 21.49 24.72
CA ASN A 196 0.82 21.88 26.05
C ASN A 196 0.53 23.35 26.41
N ALA A 197 0.33 24.21 25.41
CA ALA A 197 -0.04 25.60 25.63
C ALA A 197 -1.56 25.78 25.90
N ASN A 198 -2.39 24.82 25.51
CA ASN A 198 -3.85 24.90 25.63
C ASN A 198 -4.32 24.81 27.10
N GLU A 199 -5.07 25.79 27.58
CA GLU A 199 -5.53 25.87 28.97
C GLU A 199 -6.41 24.68 29.38
N THR A 200 -7.33 24.24 28.53
CA THR A 200 -8.18 23.05 28.78
C THR A 200 -7.31 21.82 29.02
N VAL A 201 -6.22 21.66 28.26
CA VAL A 201 -5.30 20.53 28.43
C VAL A 201 -4.49 20.66 29.71
N LYS A 202 -4.01 21.87 30.06
CA LYS A 202 -3.30 22.11 31.32
C LYS A 202 -4.15 21.77 32.54
N ASP A 203 -5.44 22.08 32.49
CA ASP A 203 -6.38 21.74 33.58
C ASP A 203 -6.64 20.23 33.66
N LEU A 204 -6.69 19.55 32.51
CA LEU A 204 -6.95 18.10 32.43
C LEU A 204 -5.72 17.24 32.76
N LEU A 205 -4.52 17.71 32.42
CA LEU A 205 -3.27 16.96 32.52
C LEU A 205 -2.36 17.51 33.62
N LYS A 206 -1.93 16.63 34.52
CA LYS A 206 -0.90 16.95 35.54
C LYS A 206 0.52 16.96 34.99
N VAL A 207 0.72 16.45 33.77
CA VAL A 207 2.02 16.27 33.11
C VAL A 207 1.91 16.77 31.68
N LYS A 208 3.00 17.32 31.13
CA LYS A 208 3.03 17.72 29.72
C LYS A 208 2.73 16.53 28.81
N TYR A 209 1.87 16.77 27.82
CA TYR A 209 1.62 15.85 26.73
C TYR A 209 2.90 15.65 25.92
N LYS A 210 3.13 14.39 25.52
CA LYS A 210 4.22 13.99 24.64
C LYS A 210 3.66 13.07 23.55
N LEU A 211 3.96 13.37 22.30
CA LEU A 211 3.62 12.54 21.15
C LEU A 211 4.31 11.18 21.28
N SER A 212 3.70 10.12 20.73
CA SER A 212 4.26 8.77 20.89
C SER A 212 5.56 8.55 20.10
N PHE A 213 5.94 9.48 19.23
CA PHE A 213 7.18 9.50 18.48
C PHE A 213 7.80 10.90 18.46
N GLU A 214 9.12 10.93 18.32
CA GLU A 214 9.90 12.16 18.32
C GLU A 214 9.82 12.85 16.94
N LYS A 215 9.96 14.18 16.92
CA LYS A 215 9.92 14.99 15.68
C LYS A 215 10.92 14.48 14.62
N HIS A 216 12.12 14.08 15.05
CA HIS A 216 13.17 13.55 14.16
C HIS A 216 12.89 12.11 13.66
N ASP A 217 11.96 11.37 14.29
CA ASP A 217 11.55 10.01 13.91
C ASP A 217 10.37 10.02 12.90
N PHE A 218 10.04 11.18 12.32
CA PHE A 218 8.95 11.30 11.35
C PHE A 218 9.10 10.33 10.16
N HIS A 219 10.31 10.15 9.66
CA HIS A 219 10.58 9.20 8.57
C HIS A 219 10.47 7.74 9.02
N GLY A 220 10.80 7.45 10.28
CA GLY A 220 10.60 6.13 10.88
C GLY A 220 9.12 5.76 10.97
N ILE A 221 8.26 6.71 11.34
CA ILE A 221 6.81 6.48 11.38
C ILE A 221 6.21 6.33 9.97
N ILE A 222 6.72 7.05 8.96
CA ILE A 222 6.36 6.82 7.54
C ILE A 222 6.80 5.41 7.10
N GLY A 223 8.02 4.98 7.42
CA GLY A 223 8.49 3.62 7.09
C GLY A 223 7.62 2.53 7.72
N ARG A 224 7.15 2.76 8.95
CA ARG A 224 6.20 1.88 9.65
C ARG A 224 4.81 1.87 8.98
N PHE A 225 4.33 3.02 8.54
CA PHE A 225 3.12 3.13 7.71
C PHE A 225 3.27 2.30 6.43
N CYS A 226 4.35 2.50 5.67
CA CYS A 226 4.59 1.75 4.43
C CYS A 226 4.70 0.24 4.67
N TRP A 227 5.32 -0.19 5.77
CA TRP A 227 5.39 -1.61 6.13
C TRP A 227 4.00 -2.19 6.43
N TYR A 228 3.19 -1.51 7.23
CA TYR A 228 1.86 -1.99 7.62
C TYR A 228 0.92 -2.07 6.41
N TYR A 229 0.96 -1.05 5.53
CA TYR A 229 0.13 -0.98 4.34
C TYR A 229 0.69 -1.75 3.13
N SER A 230 1.92 -2.26 3.17
CA SER A 230 2.48 -3.00 2.04
C SER A 230 1.59 -4.18 1.64
N PRO A 231 1.31 -4.42 0.35
CA PRO A 231 0.63 -5.65 -0.07
C PRO A 231 1.50 -6.89 0.16
N PHE A 232 2.78 -6.72 0.48
CA PHE A 232 3.75 -7.80 0.62
C PHE A 232 4.16 -8.05 2.06
N HIS A 233 4.38 -9.31 2.38
CA HIS A 233 4.87 -9.73 3.67
C HIS A 233 6.35 -9.40 3.81
N SER A 234 6.71 -8.79 4.93
CA SER A 234 8.10 -8.67 5.37
C SER A 234 8.16 -8.74 6.89
N THR A 235 9.29 -9.22 7.40
CA THR A 235 9.52 -9.31 8.84
C THR A 235 10.01 -8.01 9.46
N ARG A 236 10.33 -6.99 8.64
CA ARG A 236 10.86 -5.69 9.08
C ARG A 236 10.43 -4.58 8.12
N ALA A 237 10.26 -3.36 8.63
CA ALA A 237 10.18 -2.18 7.77
C ALA A 237 11.49 -1.94 7.04
N LYS A 238 11.37 -1.49 5.79
CA LYS A 238 12.45 -0.80 5.09
C LYS A 238 12.47 0.63 5.62
N ALA A 239 13.61 1.09 6.13
CA ALA A 239 13.77 2.48 6.50
C ALA A 239 13.65 3.35 5.24
N LEU A 240 12.69 4.28 5.22
CA LEU A 240 12.66 5.34 4.23
C LEU A 240 13.66 6.39 4.72
N GLY A 241 14.82 6.49 4.09
CA GLY A 241 15.83 7.49 4.47
C GLY A 241 15.26 8.90 4.40
N THR A 242 15.70 9.78 5.30
CA THR A 242 15.34 11.22 5.31
C THR A 242 15.57 11.85 3.93
N ASP A 243 16.68 11.49 3.32
CA ASP A 243 17.12 11.97 2.01
C ASP A 243 16.24 11.48 0.85
N VAL A 244 15.52 10.36 1.01
CA VAL A 244 14.67 9.78 -0.03
C VAL A 244 13.44 10.64 -0.28
N VAL A 245 12.76 11.07 0.79
CA VAL A 245 11.54 11.88 0.67
C VAL A 245 11.83 13.19 -0.05
N GLU A 246 12.95 13.84 0.29
CA GLU A 246 13.37 15.11 -0.29
C GLU A 246 13.89 14.95 -1.73
N LYS A 247 14.75 13.96 -1.99
CA LYS A 247 15.32 13.72 -3.34
C LYS A 247 14.25 13.32 -4.35
N GLU A 248 13.33 12.45 -3.94
CA GLU A 248 12.29 11.88 -4.81
C GLU A 248 11.02 12.74 -4.82
N LYS A 249 11.00 13.84 -4.05
CA LYS A 249 9.89 14.81 -3.97
C LYS A 249 8.54 14.14 -3.68
N LEU A 250 8.53 13.20 -2.73
CA LEU A 250 7.31 12.49 -2.35
C LEU A 250 6.34 13.47 -1.67
N GLU A 251 5.09 13.50 -2.14
CA GLU A 251 4.09 14.48 -1.72
C GLU A 251 3.12 13.94 -0.66
N ASN A 252 2.89 12.62 -0.59
CA ASN A 252 1.90 12.00 0.31
C ASN A 252 2.26 10.57 0.74
N LEU A 253 1.47 9.99 1.65
CA LEU A 253 1.69 8.66 2.21
C LEU A 253 1.51 7.52 1.17
N LEU A 254 0.56 7.65 0.24
CA LEU A 254 0.39 6.68 -0.86
C LEU A 254 1.61 6.64 -1.77
N GLN A 255 2.20 7.79 -2.10
CA GLN A 255 3.46 7.86 -2.84
C GLN A 255 4.62 7.27 -2.05
N CYS A 256 4.69 7.51 -0.73
CA CYS A 256 5.69 6.84 0.13
C CYS A 256 5.55 5.32 0.09
N LEU A 257 4.32 4.81 0.16
CA LEU A 257 4.05 3.39 0.02
C LEU A 257 4.50 2.88 -1.35
N HIS A 258 4.05 3.51 -2.45
CA HIS A 258 4.43 3.12 -3.81
C HIS A 258 5.94 3.07 -4.00
N PHE A 259 6.64 4.13 -3.55
CA PHE A 259 8.09 4.22 -3.61
C PHE A 259 8.77 3.11 -2.80
N SER A 260 8.25 2.80 -1.60
CA SER A 260 8.82 1.77 -0.72
C SER A 260 8.86 0.38 -1.37
N LEU A 261 7.94 0.09 -2.29
CA LEU A 261 7.86 -1.17 -3.04
C LEU A 261 8.92 -1.28 -4.14
N LYS A 262 9.47 -0.16 -4.61
CA LYS A 262 10.48 -0.12 -5.68
C LYS A 262 11.88 -0.46 -5.14
N ARG A 263 12.72 -1.03 -6.01
CA ARG A 263 14.16 -1.13 -5.82
C ARG A 263 14.89 -0.06 -6.63
N SER A 264 16.04 0.38 -6.13
CA SER A 264 16.95 1.28 -6.84
C SER A 264 17.40 0.64 -8.16
N LYS A 265 17.21 1.36 -9.28
CA LYS A 265 17.44 0.90 -10.66
C LYS A 265 18.89 0.45 -10.91
N PRO A 266 19.12 -0.71 -11.55
CA PRO A 266 20.10 -0.82 -12.63
C PRO A 266 19.50 -0.31 -13.93
N ASN A 267 20.32 0.27 -14.81
CA ASN A 267 19.94 0.53 -16.20
C ASN A 267 19.71 -0.83 -16.89
N GLU A 268 18.45 -1.16 -17.18
CA GLU A 268 18.09 -2.39 -17.89
C GLU A 268 17.38 -2.06 -19.21
N GLU A 269 17.76 -2.78 -20.28
CA GLU A 269 17.15 -2.66 -21.60
C GLU A 269 15.74 -3.27 -21.62
N ALA A 270 14.81 -2.57 -22.25
CA ALA A 270 13.42 -2.99 -22.36
C ALA A 270 13.26 -4.26 -23.22
N SER A 271 12.22 -5.05 -22.94
CA SER A 271 11.85 -6.19 -23.79
C SER A 271 11.19 -5.70 -25.08
N GLU A 272 11.52 -6.35 -26.20
CA GLU A 272 10.88 -6.08 -27.51
C GLU A 272 9.52 -6.77 -27.67
N GLN A 273 9.20 -7.74 -26.81
CA GLN A 273 7.96 -8.51 -26.86
C GLN A 273 7.31 -8.66 -25.48
N VAL A 274 5.98 -8.78 -25.46
CA VAL A 274 5.19 -9.10 -24.26
C VAL A 274 5.40 -10.56 -23.87
N TRP A 275 5.95 -10.78 -22.67
CA TRP A 275 6.11 -12.12 -22.10
C TRP A 275 5.02 -12.41 -21.08
N ARG A 276 4.45 -13.61 -21.17
CA ARG A 276 3.49 -14.13 -20.18
C ARG A 276 4.05 -15.37 -19.52
N SER A 277 3.89 -15.47 -18.21
CA SER A 277 4.29 -16.66 -17.48
C SER A 277 3.31 -17.81 -17.67
N PRO A 278 3.79 -19.06 -17.77
CA PRO A 278 2.97 -20.25 -17.47
C PRO A 278 2.39 -20.21 -16.05
N SER A 279 1.34 -20.99 -15.80
CA SER A 279 0.73 -21.05 -14.47
C SER A 279 1.70 -21.60 -13.41
N ALA A 280 1.44 -21.32 -12.12
CA ALA A 280 2.28 -21.79 -11.03
C ALA A 280 2.48 -23.31 -11.05
N ARG A 281 1.42 -24.09 -11.33
CA ARG A 281 1.52 -25.55 -11.49
C ARG A 281 2.33 -25.96 -12.71
N GLN A 282 2.23 -25.26 -13.84
CA GLN A 282 3.03 -25.55 -15.03
C GLN A 282 4.52 -25.29 -14.78
N LEU A 283 4.85 -24.16 -14.14
CA LEU A 283 6.21 -23.85 -13.72
C LEU A 283 6.77 -24.91 -12.74
N LYS A 284 5.97 -25.35 -11.78
CA LYS A 284 6.39 -26.44 -10.90
C LYS A 284 6.67 -27.74 -11.68
N ARG A 285 5.83 -28.08 -12.67
CA ARG A 285 6.02 -29.26 -13.53
C ARG A 285 7.29 -29.18 -14.38
N SER A 286 7.70 -27.98 -14.79
CA SER A 286 8.98 -27.76 -15.48
C SER A 286 10.19 -27.70 -14.53
N GLY A 287 9.98 -27.88 -13.22
CA GLY A 287 11.04 -27.93 -12.21
C GLY A 287 11.41 -26.59 -11.59
N VAL A 288 10.62 -25.53 -11.81
CA VAL A 288 10.79 -24.25 -11.10
C VAL A 288 10.53 -24.44 -9.61
N ARG A 289 11.41 -23.86 -8.79
CA ARG A 289 11.33 -23.84 -7.32
C ARG A 289 10.94 -22.45 -6.84
N PHE A 290 9.75 -22.31 -6.28
CA PHE A 290 9.29 -21.05 -5.73
C PHE A 290 9.93 -20.75 -4.37
N GLU A 291 10.37 -19.51 -4.17
CA GLU A 291 10.89 -18.98 -2.92
C GLU A 291 10.21 -17.64 -2.59
N ALA A 292 9.67 -17.49 -1.38
CA ALA A 292 9.18 -16.20 -0.92
C ALA A 292 10.36 -15.27 -0.61
N SER A 293 10.31 -14.04 -1.10
CA SER A 293 11.24 -12.98 -0.69
C SER A 293 10.97 -12.59 0.77
N PRO A 294 12.01 -12.37 1.59
CA PRO A 294 11.85 -11.80 2.93
C PRO A 294 11.60 -10.28 2.90
N GLU A 295 11.84 -9.64 1.76
CA GLU A 295 11.70 -8.19 1.57
C GLU A 295 10.30 -7.85 1.06
N ALA A 296 9.74 -6.73 1.52
CA ALA A 296 8.47 -6.18 1.03
C ALA A 296 8.64 -5.33 -0.24
N THR A 297 9.60 -5.69 -1.10
CA THR A 297 9.75 -5.07 -2.43
C THR A 297 9.01 -5.89 -3.47
N ILE A 298 8.71 -5.26 -4.60
CA ILE A 298 7.96 -5.89 -5.70
C ILE A 298 8.81 -6.80 -6.59
N ASP A 299 10.08 -6.98 -6.23
CA ASP A 299 11.08 -7.61 -7.08
C ASP A 299 10.82 -9.10 -7.27
N VAL A 300 10.91 -9.53 -8.52
CA VAL A 300 10.89 -10.95 -8.89
C VAL A 300 12.21 -11.28 -9.53
N GLU A 301 12.88 -12.27 -8.97
CA GLU A 301 14.19 -12.71 -9.43
C GLU A 301 14.13 -14.17 -9.83
N PHE A 302 14.57 -14.48 -11.04
CA PHE A 302 14.72 -15.86 -11.49
C PHE A 302 16.20 -16.22 -11.62
N SER A 303 16.64 -17.07 -10.70
CA SER A 303 17.97 -17.68 -10.66
C SER A 303 17.81 -19.18 -10.83
N GLU A 304 17.83 -19.65 -12.08
CA GLU A 304 17.47 -21.01 -12.47
C GLU A 304 17.96 -22.09 -11.47
N PRO A 305 17.07 -22.98 -10.96
CA PRO A 305 15.64 -23.08 -11.25
C PRO A 305 14.75 -22.32 -10.25
N LYS A 306 15.30 -21.40 -9.45
CA LYS A 306 14.62 -20.73 -8.35
C LYS A 306 13.93 -19.45 -8.83
N LEU A 307 12.63 -19.35 -8.59
CA LEU A 307 11.83 -18.15 -8.79
C LEU A 307 11.52 -17.53 -7.43
N ARG A 308 12.19 -16.43 -7.12
CA ARG A 308 12.00 -15.65 -5.91
C ARG A 308 11.05 -14.49 -6.19
N MET A 309 10.05 -14.30 -5.35
CA MET A 309 9.07 -13.21 -5.48
C MET A 309 8.51 -12.83 -4.11
N PRO A 310 8.01 -11.60 -3.90
CA PRO A 310 7.37 -11.22 -2.65
C PRO A 310 6.13 -12.08 -2.37
N ALA A 311 5.87 -12.29 -1.08
CA ALA A 311 4.66 -12.98 -0.65
C ALA A 311 3.51 -11.98 -0.49
N LEU A 312 2.41 -12.18 -1.20
CA LEU A 312 1.20 -11.36 -1.09
C LEU A 312 0.52 -11.60 0.27
N VAL A 313 0.14 -10.53 0.98
CA VAL A 313 -0.64 -10.60 2.22
C VAL A 313 -2.09 -10.31 1.94
N TYR A 314 -2.93 -11.34 2.01
CA TYR A 314 -4.37 -11.22 1.94
C TYR A 314 -4.93 -10.88 3.32
N ASP A 315 -5.34 -9.63 3.49
CA ASP A 315 -5.97 -9.09 4.69
C ASP A 315 -7.16 -8.19 4.31
N PHE A 316 -7.81 -7.58 5.30
CA PHE A 316 -9.00 -6.76 5.06
C PHE A 316 -8.74 -5.48 4.25
N LYS A 317 -7.48 -5.04 4.15
CA LYS A 317 -7.07 -3.77 3.51
C LYS A 317 -6.44 -3.96 2.14
N LEU A 318 -5.99 -5.17 1.79
CA LEU A 318 -5.24 -5.47 0.56
C LEU A 318 -5.91 -4.89 -0.69
N GLU A 319 -7.20 -5.12 -0.87
CA GLU A 319 -7.93 -4.69 -2.06
C GLU A 319 -7.95 -3.15 -2.20
N THR A 320 -8.22 -2.44 -1.10
CA THR A 320 -8.18 -0.97 -1.06
C THR A 320 -6.77 -0.45 -1.35
N VAL A 321 -5.74 -1.04 -0.75
CA VAL A 321 -4.34 -0.66 -0.98
C VAL A 321 -3.97 -0.83 -2.45
N VAL A 322 -4.20 -2.01 -3.00
CA VAL A 322 -3.79 -2.35 -4.37
C VAL A 322 -4.56 -1.50 -5.38
N GLY A 323 -5.87 -1.33 -5.20
CA GLY A 323 -6.68 -0.50 -6.09
C GLY A 323 -6.17 0.95 -6.15
N ASN A 324 -5.80 1.54 -5.02
CA ASN A 324 -5.27 2.90 -4.97
C ASN A 324 -3.84 3.02 -5.51
N LEU A 325 -2.99 2.00 -5.33
CA LEU A 325 -1.68 1.94 -5.98
C LEU A 325 -1.78 1.79 -7.50
N LEU A 326 -2.72 0.98 -8.00
CA LEU A 326 -2.98 0.86 -9.44
C LEU A 326 -3.51 2.16 -10.03
N ALA A 327 -4.44 2.84 -9.33
CA ALA A 327 -4.92 4.16 -9.72
C ALA A 327 -3.78 5.19 -9.80
N TRP A 328 -2.81 5.13 -8.87
CA TRP A 328 -1.60 5.94 -8.91
C TRP A 328 -0.74 5.66 -10.16
N GLU A 329 -0.53 4.38 -10.50
CA GLU A 329 0.24 3.98 -11.69
C GLU A 329 -0.45 4.23 -13.04
N CYS A 330 -1.76 4.50 -13.03
CA CYS A 330 -2.49 4.91 -14.22
C CYS A 330 -2.23 6.38 -14.60
N LEU A 331 -1.51 7.15 -13.78
CA LEU A 331 -1.24 8.55 -14.06
C LEU A 331 -0.22 8.74 -15.19
N PRO A 332 -0.40 9.75 -16.06
CA PRO A 332 0.57 10.04 -17.12
C PRO A 332 1.99 10.35 -16.63
N LYS A 333 2.11 10.86 -15.39
CA LYS A 333 3.39 11.22 -14.77
C LYS A 333 4.17 10.02 -14.24
N GLU A 334 3.50 8.89 -14.00
CA GLU A 334 4.14 7.71 -13.42
C GLU A 334 4.73 6.85 -14.55
N ASP A 335 6.06 6.83 -14.64
CA ASP A 335 6.80 6.16 -15.70
C ASP A 335 6.96 4.66 -15.44
N GLN A 336 7.04 4.25 -14.17
CA GLN A 336 7.19 2.85 -13.78
C GLN A 336 5.88 2.32 -13.21
N LYS A 337 5.41 1.18 -13.74
CA LYS A 337 4.17 0.51 -13.29
C LYS A 337 4.42 -0.84 -12.61
N PRO A 338 5.23 -0.88 -11.52
CA PRO A 338 5.61 -2.12 -10.87
C PRO A 338 4.43 -2.89 -10.27
N VAL A 339 3.49 -2.21 -9.62
CA VAL A 339 2.33 -2.83 -8.97
C VAL A 339 1.43 -3.46 -10.00
N THR A 340 1.12 -2.73 -11.07
CA THR A 340 0.39 -3.22 -12.24
C THR A 340 1.04 -4.47 -12.78
N ARG A 341 2.34 -4.43 -13.08
CA ARG A 341 3.01 -5.59 -13.69
C ARG A 341 3.07 -6.80 -12.75
N TYR A 342 3.26 -6.58 -11.45
CA TYR A 342 3.21 -7.66 -10.46
C TYR A 342 1.85 -8.35 -10.42
N PHE A 343 0.75 -7.59 -10.41
CA PHE A 343 -0.59 -8.18 -10.40
C PHE A 343 -0.96 -8.84 -11.73
N GLN A 344 -0.45 -8.36 -12.86
CA GLN A 344 -0.52 -9.07 -14.14
C GLN A 344 0.21 -10.41 -14.08
N PHE A 345 1.41 -10.43 -13.50
CA PHE A 345 2.18 -11.67 -13.29
C PHE A 345 1.47 -12.63 -12.33
N MET A 346 0.89 -12.14 -11.23
CA MET A 346 0.05 -12.94 -10.34
C MET A 346 -1.16 -13.54 -11.06
N ASN A 347 -1.81 -12.78 -11.95
CA ASN A 347 -2.93 -13.27 -12.77
C ASN A 347 -2.48 -14.42 -13.69
N GLU A 348 -1.31 -14.28 -14.33
CA GLU A 348 -0.70 -15.31 -15.18
C GLU A 348 -0.36 -16.59 -14.40
N LEU A 349 0.19 -16.46 -13.18
CA LEU A 349 0.50 -17.59 -12.32
C LEU A 349 -0.74 -18.33 -11.81
N VAL A 350 -1.83 -17.60 -11.53
CA VAL A 350 -3.06 -18.15 -10.94
C VAL A 350 -4.08 -18.43 -12.03
N CYS A 351 -4.11 -19.63 -12.61
CA CYS A 351 -5.14 -19.99 -13.59
C CYS A 351 -6.39 -20.61 -12.93
N ASP A 352 -6.22 -21.37 -11.84
CA ASP A 352 -7.32 -21.92 -11.05
C ASP A 352 -7.00 -22.02 -9.55
N LEU A 353 -7.94 -22.55 -8.76
CA LEU A 353 -7.78 -22.74 -7.30
C LEU A 353 -6.62 -23.67 -6.91
N GLY A 354 -6.21 -24.57 -7.79
CA GLY A 354 -5.05 -25.42 -7.60
C GLY A 354 -3.73 -24.65 -7.64
N ASP A 355 -3.66 -23.58 -8.44
CA ASP A 355 -2.52 -22.66 -8.45
C ASP A 355 -2.49 -21.85 -7.13
N VAL A 356 -3.63 -21.33 -6.67
CA VAL A 356 -3.73 -20.63 -5.36
C VAL A 356 -3.27 -21.54 -4.21
N ARG A 357 -3.77 -22.78 -4.17
CA ARG A 357 -3.39 -23.77 -3.14
C ARG A 357 -1.88 -24.04 -3.15
N MET A 358 -1.28 -24.09 -4.32
CA MET A 358 0.17 -24.26 -4.47
C MET A 358 0.93 -23.06 -3.94
N MET A 359 0.54 -21.85 -4.33
CA MET A 359 1.21 -20.61 -3.91
C MET A 359 1.14 -20.43 -2.40
N LYS A 360 -0.01 -20.74 -1.79
CA LYS A 360 -0.16 -20.84 -0.32
C LYS A 360 0.86 -21.81 0.28
N LYS A 361 0.97 -23.03 -0.28
CA LYS A 361 1.90 -24.06 0.23
C LYS A 361 3.36 -23.62 0.20
N PHE A 362 3.74 -22.77 -0.76
CA PHE A 362 5.08 -22.22 -0.87
C PHE A 362 5.27 -20.89 -0.11
N GLY A 363 4.25 -20.43 0.63
CA GLY A 363 4.33 -19.19 1.40
C GLY A 363 4.33 -17.91 0.56
N LEU A 364 3.92 -17.99 -0.71
CA LEU A 364 3.82 -16.84 -1.62
C LEU A 364 2.52 -16.05 -1.43
N ILE A 365 1.54 -16.64 -0.74
CA ILE A 365 0.31 -15.97 -0.33
C ILE A 365 0.11 -16.29 1.16
N LYS A 366 -0.02 -15.24 1.98
CA LYS A 366 -0.14 -15.28 3.44
C LYS A 366 -1.31 -14.43 3.92
N GLY A 367 -1.78 -14.63 5.14
CA GLY A 367 -2.87 -13.85 5.73
C GLY A 367 -4.16 -14.65 5.96
N THR A 368 -5.26 -13.92 6.13
CA THR A 368 -6.56 -14.45 6.58
C THR A 368 -7.60 -14.39 5.46
N TRP A 369 -8.05 -15.55 5.00
CA TRP A 369 -9.15 -15.67 4.03
C TRP A 369 -10.10 -16.79 4.47
N LYS A 370 -11.36 -16.69 4.10
CA LYS A 370 -12.35 -17.72 4.47
C LYS A 370 -12.19 -18.97 3.61
N ASN A 371 -11.82 -18.78 2.34
CA ASN A 371 -11.65 -19.85 1.38
C ASN A 371 -10.67 -19.42 0.26
N LEU A 372 -10.22 -20.37 -0.57
CA LEU A 372 -9.28 -20.07 -1.66
C LEU A 372 -9.92 -19.27 -2.80
N GLN A 373 -11.25 -19.24 -2.89
CA GLN A 373 -11.99 -18.51 -3.93
C GLN A 373 -11.81 -17.01 -3.76
N GLU A 374 -11.84 -16.49 -2.53
CA GLU A 374 -11.59 -15.07 -2.22
C GLU A 374 -10.25 -14.57 -2.80
N VAL A 375 -9.18 -15.34 -2.62
CA VAL A 375 -7.84 -15.00 -3.16
C VAL A 375 -7.84 -15.07 -4.69
N PHE A 376 -8.47 -16.10 -5.26
CA PHE A 376 -8.56 -16.25 -6.72
C PHE A 376 -9.30 -15.07 -7.35
N ASP A 377 -10.48 -14.74 -6.81
CA ASP A 377 -11.33 -13.67 -7.32
C ASP A 377 -10.64 -12.31 -7.19
N LEU A 378 -9.95 -12.05 -6.08
CA LEU A 378 -9.14 -10.84 -5.94
C LEU A 378 -8.09 -10.75 -7.04
N VAL A 379 -7.28 -11.80 -7.23
CA VAL A 379 -6.21 -11.79 -8.25
C VAL A 379 -6.80 -11.58 -9.66
N LYS A 380 -7.93 -12.22 -9.97
CA LYS A 380 -8.56 -12.11 -11.29
C LYS A 380 -9.25 -10.79 -11.55
N ARG A 381 -9.79 -10.15 -10.51
CA ARG A 381 -10.45 -8.85 -10.61
C ARG A 381 -9.48 -7.67 -10.58
N THR A 382 -8.30 -7.85 -9.97
CA THR A 382 -7.32 -6.76 -9.76
C THR A 382 -6.77 -6.21 -11.08
N ASP A 383 -6.22 -7.08 -11.93
CA ASP A 383 -5.80 -6.75 -13.31
C ASP A 383 -5.79 -8.03 -14.16
N GLY A 384 -5.83 -7.90 -15.48
CA GLY A 384 -5.70 -9.00 -16.43
C GLY A 384 -4.25 -9.50 -16.58
N PRO A 385 -3.99 -10.51 -17.43
CA PRO A 385 -2.62 -10.85 -17.83
C PRO A 385 -2.00 -9.73 -18.67
N ALA A 386 -0.67 -9.67 -18.77
CA ALA A 386 -0.01 -8.62 -19.55
C ALA A 386 -0.49 -8.61 -21.01
N SER A 387 -0.96 -7.46 -21.48
CA SER A 387 -1.46 -7.22 -22.83
C SER A 387 -0.62 -6.22 -23.63
N TYR A 388 0.33 -5.55 -22.97
CA TYR A 388 1.24 -4.56 -23.54
C TYR A 388 2.62 -4.68 -22.88
N LEU A 389 3.63 -4.05 -23.49
CA LEU A 389 5.00 -4.04 -22.94
C LEU A 389 4.99 -3.31 -21.59
N SER A 390 5.47 -3.97 -20.54
CA SER A 390 5.48 -3.32 -19.24
C SER A 390 6.56 -2.24 -19.21
N PRO A 391 6.26 -1.04 -18.72
CA PRO A 391 7.30 -0.06 -18.44
C PRO A 391 8.16 -0.45 -17.22
N TYR A 392 7.80 -1.54 -16.51
CA TYR A 392 8.60 -2.10 -15.42
C TYR A 392 9.45 -3.28 -15.90
N VAL A 393 10.56 -2.94 -16.57
CA VAL A 393 11.47 -3.86 -17.28
C VAL A 393 12.02 -5.01 -16.42
N ALA A 394 12.33 -4.74 -15.15
CA ALA A 394 12.96 -5.72 -14.25
C ALA A 394 12.11 -6.99 -14.10
N LEU A 395 10.79 -6.83 -13.92
CA LEU A 395 9.87 -7.95 -13.81
C LEU A 395 9.67 -8.66 -15.16
N ASP A 396 9.58 -7.93 -16.27
CA ASP A 396 9.46 -8.53 -17.60
C ASP A 396 10.66 -9.41 -17.95
N LYS A 397 11.87 -9.00 -17.58
CA LYS A 397 13.08 -9.80 -17.73
C LYS A 397 13.02 -11.10 -16.92
N ALA A 398 12.52 -11.04 -15.68
CA ALA A 398 12.33 -12.23 -14.87
C ALA A 398 11.29 -13.18 -15.49
N VAL A 399 10.15 -12.64 -15.94
CA VAL A 399 9.09 -13.41 -16.62
C VAL A 399 9.62 -14.08 -17.90
N ARG A 400 10.39 -13.36 -18.71
CA ARG A 400 11.05 -13.91 -19.91
C ARG A 400 11.94 -15.09 -19.56
N LYS A 401 12.86 -14.95 -18.60
CA LYS A 401 13.76 -16.03 -18.21
C LYS A 401 13.00 -17.26 -17.67
N VAL A 402 11.95 -17.04 -16.89
CA VAL A 402 11.06 -18.12 -16.39
C VAL A 402 10.40 -18.85 -17.56
N TRP A 403 9.89 -18.10 -18.54
CA TRP A 403 9.27 -18.66 -19.74
C TRP A 403 10.28 -19.49 -20.56
N GLU A 404 11.47 -18.95 -20.82
CA GLU A 404 12.53 -19.62 -21.58
C GLU A 404 12.96 -20.94 -20.91
N TYR A 405 13.13 -20.91 -19.58
CA TYR A 405 13.42 -22.11 -18.81
C TYR A 405 12.29 -23.13 -18.92
N HIS A 406 11.04 -22.72 -18.73
CA HIS A 406 9.89 -23.62 -18.86
C HIS A 406 9.81 -24.26 -20.25
N ASP A 407 9.90 -23.46 -21.32
CA ASP A 407 9.85 -23.93 -22.69
C ASP A 407 10.99 -24.92 -23.00
N LYS A 408 12.22 -24.61 -22.58
CA LYS A 408 13.37 -25.50 -22.70
C LYS A 408 13.15 -26.84 -21.99
N GLN A 409 12.59 -26.83 -20.78
CA GLN A 409 12.32 -28.05 -20.03
C GLN A 409 11.19 -28.87 -20.65
N MET A 410 10.14 -28.22 -21.16
CA MET A 410 9.06 -28.90 -21.87
C MET A 410 9.51 -29.50 -23.19
N LYS A 411 10.35 -28.81 -23.97
CA LYS A 411 10.99 -29.38 -25.17
C LYS A 411 11.86 -30.59 -24.84
N LYS A 412 12.65 -30.54 -23.76
CA LYS A 412 13.43 -31.71 -23.28
C LYS A 412 12.55 -32.88 -22.87
N PHE A 413 11.47 -32.60 -22.13
CA PHE A 413 10.50 -33.60 -21.72
C PHE A 413 9.84 -34.28 -22.93
N LEU A 414 9.36 -33.50 -23.89
CA LEU A 414 8.75 -34.00 -25.13
C LEU A 414 9.73 -34.82 -25.97
N LYS A 415 10.99 -34.40 -26.11
CA LYS A 415 12.03 -35.18 -26.81
C LYS A 415 12.27 -36.53 -26.13
N ARG A 416 12.34 -36.57 -24.80
CA ARG A 416 12.55 -37.80 -24.03
C ARG A 416 11.35 -38.76 -24.09
N HIS A 417 10.14 -38.22 -24.23
CA HIS A 417 8.90 -38.98 -24.27
C HIS A 417 8.24 -38.97 -25.66
N GLN A 418 9.01 -38.79 -26.73
CA GLN A 418 8.47 -38.89 -28.09
C GLN A 418 7.77 -40.26 -28.27
N PRO A 419 6.61 -40.30 -28.94
CA PRO A 419 5.86 -41.53 -29.15
C PRO A 419 6.70 -42.60 -29.85
N ALA A 420 7.71 -42.24 -30.66
CA ALA A 420 8.65 -43.19 -31.23
C ALA A 420 9.44 -43.97 -30.16
N ALA A 421 9.90 -43.34 -29.08
CA ALA A 421 10.63 -44.02 -28.00
C ALA A 421 9.73 -44.94 -27.17
N VAL A 422 8.48 -44.53 -26.91
CA VAL A 422 7.48 -45.35 -26.22
C VAL A 422 6.99 -46.51 -27.10
N LEU A 423 6.78 -46.27 -28.40
CA LEU A 423 6.44 -47.31 -29.38
C LEU A 423 7.60 -48.30 -29.57
N LEU A 424 8.85 -47.85 -29.64
CA LEU A 424 10.03 -48.72 -29.71
C LEU A 424 10.21 -49.57 -28.45
N LEU A 425 9.96 -49.02 -27.25
CA LEU A 425 10.01 -49.81 -26.01
C LEU A 425 8.87 -50.84 -25.95
N SER A 426 7.67 -50.48 -26.40
CA SER A 426 6.53 -51.42 -26.48
C SER A 426 6.75 -52.52 -27.52
N SER A 427 7.39 -52.22 -28.66
CA SER A 427 7.66 -53.20 -29.71
C SER A 427 8.78 -54.17 -29.32
N VAL A 428 9.82 -53.70 -28.64
CA VAL A 428 10.87 -54.57 -28.07
C VAL A 428 10.30 -55.48 -26.97
N ALA A 429 9.42 -54.97 -26.10
CA ALA A 429 8.73 -55.78 -25.11
C ALA A 429 7.83 -56.85 -25.76
N ALA A 430 7.04 -56.49 -26.78
CA ALA A 430 6.19 -57.42 -27.51
C ALA A 430 7.01 -58.50 -28.26
N ALA A 431 8.11 -58.13 -28.91
CA ALA A 431 9.00 -59.07 -29.58
C ALA A 431 9.67 -60.04 -28.58
N SER A 432 10.02 -59.56 -27.39
CA SER A 432 10.61 -60.37 -26.32
C SER A 432 9.63 -61.42 -25.78
N VAL A 433 8.35 -61.06 -25.62
CA VAL A 433 7.29 -62.00 -25.20
C VAL A 433 7.03 -63.07 -26.26
N ILE A 434 7.00 -62.68 -27.54
CA ILE A 434 6.84 -63.63 -28.65
C ILE A 434 8.03 -64.60 -28.73
N ALA A 435 9.26 -64.09 -28.63
CA ALA A 435 10.47 -64.91 -28.63
C ALA A 435 10.50 -65.90 -27.45
N ALA A 436 10.14 -65.45 -26.23
CA ALA A 436 10.03 -66.31 -25.06
C ALA A 436 8.95 -67.40 -25.23
N PHE A 437 7.81 -67.07 -25.84
CA PHE A 437 6.74 -68.03 -26.10
C PHE A 437 7.15 -69.08 -27.16
N ILE A 438 7.84 -68.66 -28.22
CA ILE A 438 8.37 -69.56 -29.27
C ILE A 438 9.44 -70.49 -28.67
N TYR A 439 10.37 -69.96 -27.87
CA TYR A 439 11.40 -70.77 -27.20
C TYR A 439 10.78 -71.80 -26.26
N LYS A 440 9.82 -71.39 -25.42
CA LYS A 440 9.09 -72.29 -24.51
C LYS A 440 8.27 -73.36 -25.23
N ARG A 441 7.74 -73.08 -26.43
CA ARG A 441 7.01 -74.05 -27.26
C ARG A 441 7.95 -75.06 -27.94
N LYS A 442 9.17 -74.65 -28.30
CA LYS A 442 10.18 -75.53 -28.92
C LYS A 442 10.80 -76.49 -27.89
N SER A 443 11.00 -76.04 -26.65
CA SER A 443 11.51 -76.86 -25.53
C SER A 443 10.54 -77.95 -25.03
N ARG A 444 9.24 -77.92 -25.41
CA ARG A 444 8.24 -78.93 -25.03
C ARG A 444 8.02 -80.03 -26.08
N LYS A 445 8.77 -79.98 -27.19
CA LYS A 445 8.64 -80.91 -28.33
C LYS A 445 9.91 -81.74 -28.61
N GLY A 446 10.92 -81.62 -27.76
CA GLY A 446 12.02 -82.59 -27.62
C GLY A 446 11.90 -83.21 -26.25
#